data_AF-A0A8W4FEF6-F1
#
_entry.id   AF-A0A8W4FEF6-F1
#
_cell.length_a   1.000
_cell.length_b   1.000
_cell.length_c   1.000
_cell.angle_alpha   90.00
_cell.angle_beta   90.00
_cell.angle_gamma   90.00
#
_symmetry.space_group_name_H-M   'P 1'
#
loop_
_entity.id
_entity.type
_entity.pdbx_description
1 polymer ?
#
loop_
_entity_poly.entity_id
_entity_poly.type
_entity_poly.pdbx_seq_one_letter_code
_entity_poly.pdbx_strand_id
1 'polypeptide(L)'
;MLIACSFVHARWVMGKVIGTAMQKTAKVRVTRLVLDPYLLKYFNKRKTYFAHDALQQCTVGDIVLLKHELAEIIFKVGQVVDPVTSKPSAGTTYLESPVSLESTCLTKSLEELQLSSAQQRRIEDRAKGKDL
;
A
#
# COMPACT_ATOMS: atom_id res chain seq x y z
N MET A 1 30.08 19.71 -6.28
CA MET A 1 30.16 18.38 -6.93
C MET A 1 29.70 17.34 -5.93
N LEU A 2 28.60 16.63 -6.18
CA LEU A 2 28.15 15.53 -5.32
C LEU A 2 28.16 14.24 -6.13
N ILE A 3 29.32 13.58 -6.14
CA ILE A 3 29.45 12.24 -6.70
C ILE A 3 29.19 11.27 -5.54
N ALA A 4 27.94 10.88 -5.36
CA ALA A 4 27.58 9.78 -4.47
C ALA A 4 27.72 8.46 -5.24
N CYS A 5 28.94 7.90 -5.25
CA CYS A 5 29.21 6.58 -5.81
C CYS A 5 29.18 5.54 -4.69
N SER A 6 28.21 4.62 -4.74
CA SER A 6 28.29 3.38 -3.96
C SER A 6 29.08 2.34 -4.77
N PHE A 7 30.08 1.71 -4.15
CA PHE A 7 30.91 0.68 -4.80
C PHE A 7 30.18 -0.67 -4.98
N VAL A 8 28.89 -0.74 -4.67
CA VAL A 8 28.17 -2.00 -4.66
C VAL A 8 27.39 -2.18 -5.95
N HIS A 9 27.60 -3.34 -6.58
CA HIS A 9 26.92 -3.75 -7.81
C HIS A 9 25.38 -3.73 -7.69
N ALA A 10 24.85 -3.97 -6.50
CA ALA A 10 23.41 -3.99 -6.25
C ALA A 10 22.93 -2.59 -5.81
N ARG A 11 22.57 -1.74 -6.77
CA ARG A 11 22.03 -0.39 -6.50
C ARG A 11 20.62 -0.42 -5.93
N TRP A 12 19.74 -1.20 -6.57
CA TRP A 12 18.35 -1.41 -6.16
C TRP A 12 18.04 -2.90 -6.15
N VAL A 13 17.37 -3.35 -5.10
CA VAL A 13 17.03 -4.77 -4.93
C VAL A 13 15.72 -4.91 -4.19
N MET A 14 14.84 -5.77 -4.66
CA MET A 14 13.63 -6.16 -3.94
C MET A 14 13.83 -7.51 -3.25
N GLY A 15 13.25 -7.66 -2.07
CA GLY A 15 13.34 -8.90 -1.33
C GLY A 15 12.30 -9.02 -0.23
N LYS A 16 12.24 -10.21 0.37
CA LYS A 16 11.35 -10.54 1.47
C LYS A 16 12.09 -10.45 2.80
N VAL A 17 11.53 -9.76 3.79
CA VAL A 17 12.09 -9.71 5.14
C VAL A 17 11.97 -11.10 5.80
N ILE A 18 13.11 -11.67 6.20
CA ILE A 18 13.17 -12.96 6.92
C ILE A 18 13.16 -12.73 8.43
N GLY A 19 13.82 -11.66 8.90
CA GLY A 19 14.02 -11.45 10.33
C GLY A 19 14.36 -10.02 10.68
N THR A 20 13.90 -9.60 11.84
CA THR A 20 14.04 -8.25 12.42
C THR A 20 14.64 -8.30 13.83
N ALA A 21 15.32 -9.40 14.16
CA ALA A 21 15.90 -9.61 15.49
C ALA A 21 17.03 -8.62 15.85
N MET A 22 17.59 -7.92 14.87
CA MET A 22 18.69 -6.97 15.06
C MET A 22 18.15 -5.55 15.22
N GLN A 23 18.78 -4.76 16.09
CA GLN A 23 18.40 -3.35 16.28
C GLN A 23 18.62 -2.55 14.99
N LYS A 24 17.59 -1.79 14.59
CA LYS A 24 17.58 -0.91 13.41
C LYS A 24 18.07 -1.58 12.11
N THR A 25 17.89 -2.89 11.98
CA THR A 25 18.40 -3.66 10.85
C THR A 25 17.43 -4.78 10.46
N ALA A 26 17.05 -4.82 9.20
CA ALA A 26 16.24 -5.90 8.64
C ALA A 26 17.11 -6.90 7.86
N LYS A 27 16.90 -8.19 8.11
CA LYS A 27 17.50 -9.29 7.32
C LYS A 27 16.57 -9.64 6.18
N VAL A 28 17.00 -9.37 4.94
CA VAL A 28 16.17 -9.49 3.73
C VAL A 28 16.70 -10.60 2.83
N ARG A 29 15.80 -11.45 2.32
CA ARG A 29 16.06 -12.45 1.27
C ARG A 29 15.78 -11.84 -0.09
N VAL A 30 16.80 -11.75 -0.93
CA VAL A 30 16.66 -11.41 -2.35
C VAL A 30 16.73 -12.69 -3.17
N THR A 31 15.79 -12.90 -4.07
CA THR A 31 15.78 -14.01 -5.03
C THR A 31 16.10 -13.47 -6.42
N ARG A 32 17.07 -14.09 -7.09
CA ARG A 32 17.41 -13.81 -8.49
C ARG A 32 17.24 -15.08 -9.30
N LEU A 33 16.78 -14.94 -10.54
CA LEU A 33 16.76 -16.05 -11.48
C LEU A 33 18.16 -16.26 -12.04
N VAL A 34 18.65 -17.49 -11.95
CA VAL A 34 19.96 -17.89 -12.51
C VAL A 34 19.70 -19.06 -13.45
N LEU A 35 20.24 -18.95 -14.65
CA LEU A 35 20.18 -20.00 -15.66
C LEU A 35 21.13 -21.14 -15.27
N ASP A 36 20.62 -22.37 -15.22
CA ASP A 36 21.45 -23.56 -15.21
C ASP A 36 21.89 -23.86 -16.65
N PRO A 37 23.20 -23.84 -16.98
CA PRO A 37 23.69 -24.03 -18.34
C PRO A 37 23.46 -25.46 -18.87
N TYR A 38 23.31 -26.46 -17.99
CA TYR A 38 23.09 -27.84 -18.41
C TYR A 38 21.62 -28.09 -18.78
N LEU A 39 20.70 -27.69 -17.91
CA LEU A 39 19.27 -27.90 -18.10
C LEU A 39 18.59 -26.79 -18.94
N LEU A 40 19.27 -25.65 -19.13
CA LEU A 40 18.72 -24.44 -19.77
C LEU A 40 17.43 -23.95 -19.09
N LYS A 41 17.35 -24.12 -17.77
CA LYS A 41 16.21 -23.71 -16.94
C LYS A 41 16.62 -22.67 -15.90
N TYR A 42 15.77 -21.68 -15.67
CA TYR A 42 15.97 -20.70 -14.61
C TYR A 42 15.55 -21.25 -13.25
N PHE A 43 16.43 -21.08 -12.27
CA PHE A 43 16.17 -21.42 -10.87
C PHE A 43 16.32 -20.20 -9.97
N ASN A 44 15.56 -20.21 -8.88
CA ASN A 44 15.59 -19.16 -7.86
C ASN A 44 16.84 -19.30 -6.98
N LYS A 45 17.85 -18.45 -7.20
CA LYS A 45 19.01 -18.32 -6.32
C LYS A 45 18.76 -17.23 -5.27
N ARG A 46 18.82 -17.61 -4.00
CA ARG A 46 18.61 -16.70 -2.86
C ARG A 46 19.93 -16.13 -2.34
N LYS A 47 19.95 -14.84 -2.01
CA LYS A 47 21.05 -14.16 -1.29
C LYS A 47 20.45 -13.29 -0.18
N THR A 48 21.06 -13.32 0.99
CA THR A 48 20.63 -12.49 2.13
C THR A 48 21.38 -11.17 2.14
N TYR A 49 20.65 -10.09 2.38
CA TYR A 49 21.17 -8.74 2.56
C TYR A 49 20.72 -8.21 3.92
N PHE A 50 21.56 -7.37 4.51
CA PHE A 50 21.18 -6.58 5.68
C PHE A 50 20.86 -5.17 5.19
N ALA A 51 19.75 -4.64 5.68
CA ALA A 51 19.30 -3.30 5.36
C ALA A 51 19.14 -2.51 6.65
N HIS A 52 19.62 -1.27 6.66
CA HIS A 52 19.37 -0.36 7.77
C HIS A 52 17.90 0.08 7.76
N ASP A 53 17.23 -0.06 8.90
CA ASP A 53 15.84 0.38 9.12
C ASP A 53 15.81 1.24 10.38
N ALA A 54 15.82 2.56 10.21
CA ALA A 54 15.91 3.50 11.33
C ALA A 54 14.69 3.46 12.27
N LEU A 55 13.50 3.22 11.70
CA LEU A 55 12.21 3.27 12.40
C LEU A 55 11.73 1.88 12.88
N GLN A 56 12.42 0.80 12.48
CA GLN A 56 12.04 -0.58 12.80
C GLN A 56 10.60 -0.91 12.37
N GLN A 57 10.19 -0.35 11.23
CA GLN A 57 8.84 -0.51 10.69
C GLN A 57 8.63 -1.84 9.95
N CYS A 58 9.72 -2.54 9.60
CA CYS A 58 9.63 -3.82 8.91
C CYS A 58 9.05 -4.93 9.81
N THR A 59 8.22 -5.77 9.23
CA THR A 59 7.72 -7.00 9.83
C THR A 59 8.25 -8.20 9.03
N VAL A 60 8.40 -9.35 9.70
CA VAL A 60 8.78 -10.59 9.02
C VAL A 60 7.70 -10.95 7.99
N GLY A 61 8.10 -11.11 6.75
CA GLY A 61 7.20 -11.43 5.65
C GLY A 61 6.95 -10.29 4.66
N ASP A 62 7.30 -9.05 5.02
CA ASP A 62 7.14 -7.87 4.16
C ASP A 62 7.99 -7.97 2.89
N ILE A 63 7.49 -7.37 1.81
CA ILE A 63 8.25 -7.17 0.56
C ILE A 63 8.77 -5.74 0.57
N VAL A 64 10.09 -5.60 0.52
CA VAL A 64 10.78 -4.33 0.70
C VAL A 64 11.71 -4.01 -0.47
N LEU A 65 11.84 -2.71 -0.75
CA LEU A 65 12.81 -2.15 -1.69
C LEU A 65 14.06 -1.69 -0.93
N LEU A 66 15.23 -2.10 -1.42
CA LEU A 66 16.52 -1.81 -0.82
C LEU A 66 17.40 -0.97 -1.73
N LYS A 67 18.06 0.02 -1.11
CA LYS A 67 19.16 0.81 -1.68
C LYS A 67 20.30 0.89 -0.65
N HIS A 68 20.83 -0.27 -0.24
CA HIS A 68 21.63 -0.51 0.99
C HIS A 68 20.87 -0.29 2.30
N GLU A 69 20.04 0.74 2.33
CA GLU A 69 19.09 1.04 3.39
C GLU A 69 17.69 0.65 2.94
N LEU A 70 16.76 0.56 3.89
CA LEU A 70 15.35 0.39 3.59
C LEU A 70 14.84 1.65 2.88
N ALA A 71 14.48 1.53 1.61
CA ALA A 71 13.90 2.65 0.85
C ALA A 71 12.40 2.74 1.09
N GLU A 72 11.69 1.62 0.87
CA GLU A 72 10.23 1.58 0.94
C GLU A 72 9.74 0.17 1.26
N ILE A 73 8.63 0.08 2.00
CA ILE A 73 7.87 -1.16 2.16
C ILE A 73 6.82 -1.21 1.04
N ILE A 74 7.05 -2.04 0.03
CA ILE A 74 6.16 -2.14 -1.13
C ILE A 74 4.88 -2.87 -0.74
N PHE A 75 5.02 -4.00 -0.04
CA PHE A 75 3.88 -4.79 0.41
C PHE A 75 4.04 -5.17 1.86
N LYS A 76 3.16 -4.62 2.70
CA LYS A 76 3.07 -4.96 4.11
C LYS A 76 2.35 -6.29 4.29
N VAL A 77 2.90 -7.19 5.09
CA VAL A 77 2.28 -8.48 5.37
C VAL A 77 0.93 -8.26 6.07
N GLY A 78 -0.13 -8.88 5.53
CA GLY A 78 -1.50 -8.77 6.07
C GLY A 78 -2.24 -7.47 5.75
N GLN A 79 -1.54 -6.43 5.28
CA GLN A 79 -2.13 -5.12 4.95
C GLN A 79 -1.64 -4.67 3.57
N VAL A 80 -1.96 -5.46 2.55
CA VAL A 80 -1.57 -5.16 1.17
C VAL A 80 -2.56 -4.15 0.59
N VAL A 81 -2.02 -3.10 -0.03
CA VAL A 81 -2.79 -2.13 -0.81
C VAL A 81 -2.46 -2.37 -2.27
N ASP A 82 -3.50 -2.50 -3.11
CA ASP A 82 -3.31 -2.63 -4.55
C ASP A 82 -2.72 -1.34 -5.13
N PRO A 83 -1.56 -1.36 -5.81
CA PRO A 83 -0.96 -0.16 -6.38
C PRO A 83 -1.79 0.48 -7.49
N VAL A 84 -2.71 -0.26 -8.13
CA VAL A 84 -3.56 0.29 -9.20
C VAL A 84 -4.74 1.05 -8.61
N THR A 85 -5.45 0.44 -7.66
CA THR A 85 -6.70 1.00 -7.12
C THR A 85 -6.52 1.76 -5.81
N SER A 86 -5.36 1.66 -5.16
CA SER A 86 -5.10 2.17 -3.79
C SER A 86 -6.06 1.62 -2.72
N LYS A 87 -6.67 0.45 -2.97
CA LYS A 87 -7.61 -0.20 -2.06
C LYS A 87 -6.98 -1.38 -1.33
N PRO A 88 -7.36 -1.62 -0.08
CA PRO A 88 -6.87 -2.76 0.68
C PRO A 88 -7.36 -4.07 0.05
N SER A 89 -6.45 -5.02 -0.11
CA SER A 89 -6.71 -6.33 -0.71
C SER A 89 -6.15 -7.47 0.14
N ALA A 90 -6.87 -8.58 0.14
CA ALA A 90 -6.48 -9.84 0.76
C ALA A 90 -6.35 -10.90 -0.34
N GLY A 91 -5.12 -11.11 -0.82
CA GLY A 91 -4.86 -12.00 -1.95
C GLY A 91 -5.49 -11.46 -3.23
N THR A 92 -6.45 -12.20 -3.78
CA THR A 92 -7.19 -11.81 -5.00
C THR A 92 -8.46 -11.01 -4.74
N THR A 93 -8.87 -10.87 -3.48
CA THR A 93 -10.14 -10.24 -3.11
C THR A 93 -9.90 -8.87 -2.49
N TYR A 94 -10.65 -7.86 -2.92
CA TYR A 94 -10.63 -6.55 -2.29
C TYR A 94 -11.39 -6.60 -0.96
N LEU A 95 -10.83 -5.99 0.09
CA LEU A 95 -11.55 -5.74 1.34
C LEU A 95 -12.57 -4.62 1.16
N GLU A 96 -12.22 -3.62 0.35
CA GLU A 96 -13.12 -2.54 -0.04
C GLU A 96 -13.30 -2.53 -1.56
N SER A 97 -14.55 -2.65 -2.00
CA SER A 97 -14.86 -2.73 -3.43
C SER A 97 -14.49 -1.44 -4.17
N PRO A 98 -13.83 -1.52 -5.33
CA PRO A 98 -13.93 -0.66 -6.50
C PRO A 98 -14.85 0.55 -6.44
N VAL A 99 -16.10 0.13 -6.37
CA VAL A 99 -17.27 0.86 -6.79
C VAL A 99 -17.94 1.57 -5.60
N SER A 100 -17.58 1.21 -4.36
CA SER A 100 -18.18 1.81 -3.15
C SER A 100 -17.87 3.30 -2.99
N LEU A 101 -16.76 3.78 -3.54
CA LEU A 101 -16.39 5.21 -3.50
C LEU A 101 -17.29 6.06 -4.41
N GLU A 102 -17.78 5.48 -5.51
CA GLU A 102 -18.77 6.16 -6.35
C GLU A 102 -20.13 6.23 -5.64
N SER A 103 -20.55 5.15 -4.97
CA SER A 103 -21.85 5.13 -4.27
C SER A 103 -21.87 5.99 -3.01
N THR A 104 -20.76 6.10 -2.25
CA THR A 104 -20.69 6.98 -1.07
C THR A 104 -20.67 8.47 -1.40
N CYS A 105 -20.14 8.87 -2.56
CA CYS A 105 -20.17 10.26 -3.01
C CYS A 105 -21.59 10.66 -3.48
N LEU A 106 -22.26 9.77 -4.20
CA LEU A 106 -23.63 9.97 -4.67
C LEU A 106 -24.65 10.01 -3.52
N THR A 107 -24.47 9.16 -2.50
CA THR A 107 -25.38 9.13 -1.33
C THR A 107 -25.25 10.38 -0.46
N LYS A 108 -24.04 10.91 -0.24
CA LYS A 108 -23.84 12.20 0.45
C LYS A 108 -24.53 13.35 -0.27
N SER A 109 -24.42 13.41 -1.60
CA SER A 109 -25.09 14.44 -2.40
C SER A 109 -26.62 14.29 -2.38
N LEU A 110 -27.15 13.06 -2.38
CA LEU A 110 -28.58 12.79 -2.21
C LEU A 110 -29.10 13.19 -0.83
N GLU A 111 -28.35 12.92 0.24
CA GLU A 111 -28.70 13.29 1.62
C GLU A 111 -28.73 14.82 1.81
N GLU A 112 -27.79 15.55 1.20
CA GLU A 112 -27.77 17.02 1.19
C GLU A 112 -28.99 17.62 0.48
N LEU A 113 -29.42 17.04 -0.64
CA LEU A 113 -30.63 17.46 -1.37
C LEU A 113 -31.92 17.14 -0.58
N GLN A 114 -31.93 16.04 0.16
CA GLN A 114 -33.05 15.68 1.04
C GLN A 114 -33.17 16.64 2.24
N LEU A 115 -32.04 17.13 2.78
CA LEU A 115 -32.03 18.14 3.84
C LEU A 115 -32.53 19.51 3.35
N SER A 116 -32.10 19.95 2.16
CA SER A 116 -32.58 21.21 1.55
C SER A 116 -34.09 21.18 1.30
N SER A 117 -34.59 20.11 0.67
CA SER A 117 -36.02 19.98 0.36
C SER A 117 -36.89 19.86 1.61
N ALA A 118 -36.39 19.24 2.70
CA ALA A 118 -37.07 19.20 3.99
C ALA A 118 -37.12 20.58 4.69
N GLN A 119 -36.09 21.42 4.53
CA GLN A 119 -36.08 22.79 5.06
C GLN A 119 -37.08 23.69 4.32
N GLN A 120 -37.20 23.56 3.00
CA GLN A 120 -38.16 24.33 2.21
C GLN A 120 -39.62 24.00 2.55
N ARG A 121 -39.96 22.72 2.74
CA ARG A 121 -41.31 22.32 3.19
C ARG A 121 -41.66 22.89 4.57
N ARG A 122 -40.70 22.91 5.51
CA ARG A 122 -40.88 23.51 6.85
C ARG A 122 -41.11 25.03 6.79
N ILE A 123 -40.52 25.72 5.81
CA ILE A 123 -40.73 27.16 5.59
C ILE A 123 -42.13 27.41 4.99
N GLU A 124 -42.56 26.59 4.04
CA GLU A 124 -43.90 26.69 3.41
C GLU A 124 -45.05 26.39 4.40
N ASP A 125 -44.90 25.40 5.28
CA ASP A 125 -45.91 25.08 6.30
C ASP A 125 -46.03 26.19 7.36
N ARG A 126 -44.93 26.90 7.65
CA ARG A 126 -44.93 28.07 8.55
C ARG A 126 -45.55 29.31 7.92
N ALA A 127 -45.58 29.41 6.60
CA ALA A 127 -46.22 30.51 5.87
C ALA A 127 -47.75 30.34 5.79
N LYS A 128 -48.25 29.11 5.77
CA LYS A 128 -49.70 28.80 5.68
C LYS A 128 -50.47 28.90 7.01
N GLY A 129 -49.77 28.94 8.14
CA GLY A 129 -50.39 29.03 9.48
C GLY A 129 -50.72 30.44 9.97
N LYS A 130 -50.70 31.46 9.12
CA LYS A 130 -50.95 32.87 9.50
C LYS A 130 -52.29 33.45 9.03
N ASP A 131 -53.11 32.66 8.34
CA ASP A 131 -54.42 33.09 7.85
C ASP A 131 -55.54 32.33 8.58
N LEU A 132 -55.74 32.66 9.87
CA LEU A 132 -56.94 32.35 10.67
C LEU A 132 -57.09 33.39 11.79
#